data_AF-A0A6S7LU12-F1
#
_entry.id   AF-A0A6S7LU12-F1
#
_cell.length_a   1.000
_cell.length_b   1.000
_cell.length_c   1.000
_cell.angle_alpha   90.00
_cell.angle_beta   90.00
_cell.angle_gamma   90.00
#
_symmetry.space_group_name_H-M   'P 1'
#
loop_
_entity.id
_entity.type
_entity.pdbx_description
1 polymer ?
#
loop_
_entity_poly.entity_id
_entity_poly.type
_entity_poly.pdbx_seq_one_letter_code
_entity_poly.pdbx_strand_id
1 'polypeptide(L)'
;MAWFRNAPNANTTIAAMEKIFTNKGVPAVCQSDNGSPFQSKEMEQFAQSSGYRHHHITPEWPRANGTVERFNRSMKEALQAATLEGKSLRDASQRFLQMYRSTSHSATGVSPHAALHGGREMRTVLPLMTPTDHVTDRIRDQRYKAKMRNGLRPHKLRVGDSVIVKQTKVNKLTPTFNPTPLRITEVQGSRITAREINGTGTITGDASYFRKIASNTRADNEDDQDASDESDGETENENRGNQQETPDESTEKGQRPRRTTRRPNYLEDYET
;
A
#
# COMPACT_ATOMS: atom_id res chain seq x y z
N MET A 1 8.84 -34.50 -5.81
CA MET A 1 9.17 -33.61 -4.67
C MET A 1 10.18 -32.49 -4.99
N ALA A 2 10.63 -32.24 -6.24
CA ALA A 2 11.75 -31.29 -6.51
C ALA A 2 11.35 -29.85 -6.93
N TRP A 3 10.05 -29.55 -7.09
CA TRP A 3 9.62 -28.36 -7.84
C TRP A 3 9.81 -27.01 -7.11
N PHE A 4 9.80 -27.01 -5.77
CA PHE A 4 10.00 -25.79 -4.95
C PHE A 4 11.36 -25.74 -4.22
N ARG A 5 12.29 -26.66 -4.52
CA ARG A 5 13.53 -26.83 -3.74
C ARG A 5 14.74 -26.07 -4.27
N ASN A 6 14.68 -25.50 -5.46
CA ASN A 6 15.78 -24.75 -6.02
C ASN A 6 15.60 -23.26 -5.75
N ALA A 7 16.64 -22.63 -5.19
CA ALA A 7 16.65 -21.19 -5.03
C ALA A 7 16.46 -20.51 -6.41
N PRO A 8 15.61 -19.47 -6.51
CA PRO A 8 15.42 -18.77 -7.76
C PRO A 8 16.75 -18.12 -8.17
N ASN A 9 17.19 -18.40 -9.38
CA ASN A 9 18.38 -17.79 -9.97
C ASN A 9 17.95 -16.81 -11.08
N ALA A 10 18.84 -15.89 -11.46
CA ALA A 10 18.57 -14.90 -12.51
C ALA A 10 18.15 -15.58 -13.81
N ASN A 11 18.96 -16.54 -14.30
CA ASN A 11 18.71 -17.23 -15.57
C ASN A 11 17.40 -18.03 -15.58
N THR A 12 17.06 -18.71 -14.47
CA THR A 12 15.78 -19.43 -14.36
C THR A 12 14.58 -18.49 -14.36
N THR A 13 14.75 -17.29 -13.79
CA THR A 13 13.71 -16.26 -13.76
C THR A 13 13.53 -15.64 -15.15
N ILE A 14 14.62 -15.34 -15.84
CA ILE A 14 14.63 -14.83 -17.22
C ILE A 14 13.92 -15.83 -18.15
N ALA A 15 14.27 -17.12 -18.10
CA ALA A 15 13.61 -18.15 -18.92
C ALA A 15 12.10 -18.25 -18.66
N ALA A 16 11.67 -18.09 -17.40
CA ALA A 16 10.24 -18.06 -17.07
C ALA A 16 9.55 -16.79 -17.60
N MET A 17 10.19 -15.63 -17.52
CA MET A 17 9.68 -14.36 -18.04
C MET A 17 9.58 -14.38 -19.56
N GLU A 18 10.61 -14.89 -20.24
CA GLU A 18 10.63 -15.05 -21.70
C GLU A 18 9.45 -15.91 -22.18
N LYS A 19 9.19 -17.04 -21.51
CA LYS A 19 8.01 -17.86 -21.81
C LYS A 19 6.69 -17.09 -21.66
N ILE A 20 6.59 -16.17 -20.71
CA ILE A 20 5.40 -15.33 -20.54
C ILE A 20 5.31 -14.30 -21.68
N PHE A 21 6.43 -13.64 -21.99
CA PHE A 21 6.50 -12.61 -23.03
C PHE A 21 6.21 -13.17 -24.43
N THR A 22 6.69 -14.37 -24.76
CA THR A 22 6.37 -15.04 -26.02
C THR A 22 4.87 -15.29 -26.17
N ASN A 23 4.17 -15.60 -25.07
CA ASN A 23 2.75 -15.90 -25.11
C ASN A 23 1.84 -14.66 -25.03
N LYS A 24 2.29 -13.60 -24.37
CA LYS A 24 1.44 -12.43 -24.01
C LYS A 24 1.93 -11.10 -24.59
N GLY A 25 3.11 -11.08 -25.18
CA GLY A 25 3.82 -9.86 -25.57
C GLY A 25 4.70 -9.32 -24.45
N VAL A 26 5.67 -8.49 -24.84
CA VAL A 26 6.56 -7.79 -23.91
C VAL A 26 5.82 -6.58 -23.32
N PRO A 27 5.77 -6.41 -22.00
CA PRO A 27 5.15 -5.25 -21.38
C PRO A 27 6.02 -4.00 -21.52
N ALA A 28 5.44 -2.81 -21.42
CA ALA A 28 6.21 -1.56 -21.40
C ALA A 28 7.03 -1.38 -20.10
N VAL A 29 6.49 -1.85 -18.96
CA VAL A 29 7.11 -1.73 -17.64
C VAL A 29 6.90 -3.03 -16.86
N CYS A 30 7.98 -3.55 -16.28
CA CYS A 30 7.94 -4.63 -15.29
C CYS A 30 8.33 -4.10 -13.93
N GLN A 31 7.52 -4.39 -12.91
CA GLN A 31 7.83 -4.01 -11.53
C GLN A 31 8.20 -5.26 -10.72
N SER A 32 9.30 -5.21 -9.98
CA SER A 32 9.74 -6.28 -9.06
C SER A 32 10.24 -5.71 -7.75
N ASP A 33 10.40 -6.57 -6.76
CA ASP A 33 11.16 -6.23 -5.56
C ASP A 33 12.67 -6.17 -5.82
N ASN A 34 13.42 -5.86 -4.77
CA ASN A 34 14.89 -5.85 -4.76
C ASN A 34 15.49 -7.23 -4.48
N GLY A 35 14.79 -8.31 -4.85
CA GLY A 35 15.33 -9.66 -4.74
C GLY A 35 16.56 -9.85 -5.61
N SER A 36 17.53 -10.64 -5.11
CA SER A 36 18.80 -10.91 -5.81
C SER A 36 18.65 -11.32 -7.28
N PRO A 37 17.67 -12.17 -7.70
CA PRO A 37 17.50 -12.51 -9.12
C PRO A 37 17.16 -11.31 -10.01
N PHE A 38 16.46 -10.30 -9.47
CA PHE A 38 16.01 -9.11 -10.19
C PHE A 38 17.03 -7.96 -10.17
N GLN A 39 18.11 -8.07 -9.38
CA GLN A 39 19.21 -7.10 -9.32
C GLN A 39 20.46 -7.56 -10.10
N SER A 40 20.36 -8.70 -10.77
CA SER A 40 21.45 -9.27 -11.53
C SER A 40 21.73 -8.49 -12.83
N LYS A 41 22.98 -8.50 -13.28
CA LYS A 41 23.39 -7.85 -14.54
C LYS A 41 22.71 -8.52 -15.74
N GLU A 42 22.51 -9.82 -15.65
CA GLU A 42 21.81 -10.63 -16.64
C GLU A 42 20.35 -10.17 -16.81
N MET A 43 19.65 -9.85 -15.71
CA MET A 43 18.29 -9.31 -15.76
C MET A 43 18.25 -7.92 -16.40
N GLU A 44 19.22 -7.06 -16.08
CA GLU A 44 19.32 -5.73 -16.67
C GLU A 44 19.54 -5.81 -18.20
N GLN A 45 20.47 -6.67 -18.63
CA GLN A 45 20.71 -6.93 -20.05
C GLN A 45 19.47 -7.48 -20.76
N PHE A 46 18.75 -8.39 -20.11
CA PHE A 46 17.50 -8.95 -20.63
C PHE A 46 16.40 -7.89 -20.75
N ALA A 47 16.30 -6.97 -19.80
CA ALA A 47 15.35 -5.85 -19.87
C ALA A 47 15.66 -4.91 -21.04
N GLN A 48 16.94 -4.59 -21.23
CA GLN A 48 17.41 -3.76 -22.34
C GLN A 48 17.17 -4.44 -23.70
N SER A 49 17.50 -5.71 -23.84
CA SER A 49 17.33 -6.45 -25.11
C SER A 49 15.86 -6.69 -25.46
N SER A 50 15.02 -6.92 -24.45
CA SER A 50 13.58 -7.12 -24.65
C SER A 50 12.82 -5.79 -24.84
N GLY A 51 13.42 -4.66 -24.46
CA GLY A 51 12.85 -3.32 -24.65
C GLY A 51 11.80 -2.91 -23.61
N TYR A 52 11.81 -3.51 -22.41
CA TYR A 52 10.91 -3.09 -21.31
C TYR A 52 11.67 -2.32 -20.23
N ARG A 53 10.97 -1.40 -19.56
CA ARG A 53 11.54 -0.68 -18.41
C ARG A 53 11.40 -1.52 -17.15
N HIS A 54 12.50 -1.86 -16.51
CA HIS A 54 12.48 -2.52 -15.21
C HIS A 54 12.38 -1.46 -14.10
N HIS A 55 11.36 -1.57 -13.25
CA HIS A 55 11.13 -0.69 -12.11
C HIS A 55 11.22 -1.47 -10.80
N HIS A 56 12.23 -1.15 -9.99
CA HIS A 56 12.39 -1.77 -8.67
C HIS A 56 11.55 -1.04 -7.62
N ILE A 57 10.80 -1.82 -6.84
CA ILE A 57 10.03 -1.32 -5.70
C ILE A 57 10.99 -0.80 -4.64
N THR A 58 10.66 0.35 -4.05
CA THR A 58 11.41 0.91 -2.93
C THR A 58 11.49 -0.10 -1.78
N PRO A 59 12.68 -0.32 -1.17
CA PRO A 59 12.81 -1.19 -0.01
C PRO A 59 11.76 -0.90 1.07
N GLU A 60 11.28 -1.96 1.71
CA GLU A 60 10.25 -1.89 2.77
C GLU A 60 8.90 -1.31 2.33
N TRP A 61 8.51 -1.41 1.05
CA TRP A 61 7.19 -0.95 0.60
C TRP A 61 6.23 -2.09 0.22
N PRO A 62 5.71 -2.89 1.19
CA PRO A 62 4.86 -4.04 0.90
C PRO A 62 3.56 -3.67 0.17
N ARG A 63 3.08 -2.42 0.31
CA ARG A 63 1.89 -1.96 -0.43
C ARG A 63 2.09 -1.97 -1.95
N ALA A 64 3.30 -1.66 -2.45
CA ALA A 64 3.57 -1.64 -3.88
C ALA A 64 3.56 -3.05 -4.49
N ASN A 65 3.94 -4.08 -3.72
CA ASN A 65 3.88 -5.48 -4.17
C ASN A 65 2.60 -6.21 -3.73
N GLY A 66 1.66 -5.49 -3.10
CA GLY A 66 0.53 -6.09 -2.39
C GLY A 66 -0.39 -6.95 -3.27
N THR A 67 -0.46 -6.68 -4.58
CA THR A 67 -1.24 -7.50 -5.53
C THR A 67 -0.61 -8.89 -5.70
N VAL A 68 0.72 -8.94 -5.87
CA VAL A 68 1.46 -10.20 -6.00
C VAL A 68 1.44 -10.96 -4.67
N GLU A 69 1.62 -10.27 -3.55
CA GLU A 69 1.55 -10.88 -2.21
C GLU A 69 0.18 -11.51 -1.93
N ARG A 70 -0.92 -10.82 -2.27
CA ARG A 70 -2.28 -11.38 -2.13
C ARG A 70 -2.47 -12.62 -2.99
N PHE A 71 -2.03 -12.57 -4.25
CA PHE A 71 -2.09 -13.73 -5.15
C PHE A 71 -1.29 -14.91 -4.57
N ASN A 72 -0.05 -14.67 -4.13
CA ASN A 72 0.81 -15.69 -3.55
C ASN A 72 0.20 -16.31 -2.30
N ARG A 73 -0.47 -15.51 -1.45
CA ARG A 73 -1.19 -16.02 -0.28
C ARG A 73 -2.30 -16.99 -0.69
N SER A 74 -3.18 -16.59 -1.59
CA SER A 74 -4.28 -17.47 -2.05
C SER A 74 -3.77 -18.75 -2.73
N MET A 75 -2.68 -18.65 -3.50
CA MET A 75 -2.04 -19.83 -4.08
C MET A 75 -1.48 -20.76 -2.99
N LYS A 76 -0.81 -20.22 -1.97
CA LYS A 76 -0.27 -21.01 -0.86
C LYS A 76 -1.38 -21.73 -0.09
N GLU A 77 -2.47 -21.05 0.21
CA GLU A 77 -3.63 -21.65 0.89
C GLU A 77 -4.19 -22.83 0.07
N ALA A 78 -4.37 -22.66 -1.24
CA ALA A 78 -4.84 -23.72 -2.12
C ALA A 78 -3.86 -24.92 -2.19
N LEU A 79 -2.56 -24.66 -2.20
CA LEU A 79 -1.54 -25.71 -2.21
C LEU A 79 -1.43 -26.44 -0.86
N GLN A 80 -1.61 -25.71 0.25
CA GLN A 80 -1.65 -26.30 1.59
C GLN A 80 -2.83 -27.27 1.72
N ALA A 81 -4.02 -26.85 1.29
CA ALA A 81 -5.20 -27.71 1.26
C ALA A 81 -4.96 -28.97 0.41
N ALA A 82 -4.39 -28.81 -0.80
CA ALA A 82 -4.06 -29.94 -1.65
C ALA A 82 -3.02 -30.90 -1.03
N THR A 83 -2.09 -30.38 -0.22
CA THR A 83 -1.11 -31.20 0.50
C THR A 83 -1.78 -32.06 1.57
N LEU A 84 -2.73 -31.48 2.32
CA LEU A 84 -3.51 -32.20 3.33
C LEU A 84 -4.38 -33.31 2.71
N GLU A 85 -4.88 -33.09 1.49
CA GLU A 85 -5.65 -34.07 0.73
C GLU A 85 -4.78 -35.11 -0.01
N GLY A 86 -3.45 -35.05 0.11
CA GLY A 86 -2.53 -35.97 -0.57
C GLY A 86 -2.45 -35.81 -2.09
N LYS A 87 -2.89 -34.66 -2.63
CA LYS A 87 -2.89 -34.39 -4.08
C LYS A 87 -1.52 -33.92 -4.57
N SER A 88 -1.27 -34.14 -5.86
CA SER A 88 -0.10 -33.61 -6.57
C SER A 88 -0.12 -32.07 -6.56
N LEU A 89 0.94 -31.46 -6.01
CA LEU A 89 1.11 -30.00 -6.00
C LEU A 89 1.10 -29.38 -7.39
N ARG A 90 1.61 -30.10 -8.39
CA ARG A 90 1.62 -29.64 -9.78
C ARG A 90 0.19 -29.49 -10.29
N ASP A 91 -0.63 -30.51 -10.11
CA ASP A 91 -2.00 -30.51 -10.62
C ASP A 91 -2.87 -29.53 -9.84
N ALA A 92 -2.65 -29.42 -8.52
CA ALA A 92 -3.26 -28.41 -7.67
C ALA A 92 -2.91 -26.98 -8.12
N SER A 93 -1.65 -26.71 -8.44
CA SER A 93 -1.22 -25.39 -8.93
C SER A 93 -1.88 -25.03 -10.27
N GLN A 94 -1.96 -25.99 -11.20
CA GLN A 94 -2.60 -25.79 -12.50
C GLN A 94 -4.09 -25.54 -12.35
N ARG A 95 -4.76 -26.33 -11.50
CA ARG A 95 -6.19 -26.18 -11.20
C ARG A 95 -6.49 -24.85 -10.53
N PHE A 96 -5.67 -24.43 -9.55
CA PHE A 96 -5.78 -23.11 -8.92
C PHE A 96 -5.68 -22.00 -9.97
N LEU A 97 -4.66 -22.06 -10.84
CA LEU A 97 -4.46 -21.07 -11.89
C LEU A 97 -5.62 -21.02 -12.90
N GLN A 98 -6.23 -22.15 -13.25
CA GLN A 98 -7.39 -22.21 -14.13
C GLN A 98 -8.60 -21.53 -13.47
N MET A 99 -8.89 -21.84 -12.21
CA MET A 99 -10.00 -21.24 -11.47
C MET A 99 -9.77 -19.75 -11.24
N TYR A 100 -8.59 -19.35 -10.79
CA TYR A 100 -8.25 -17.94 -10.57
C TYR A 100 -8.43 -17.09 -11.83
N ARG A 101 -8.10 -17.63 -13.02
CA ARG A 101 -8.23 -16.91 -14.29
C ARG A 101 -9.67 -16.85 -14.83
N SER A 102 -10.55 -17.74 -14.40
CA SER A 102 -11.95 -17.81 -14.84
C SER A 102 -12.92 -17.12 -13.88
N THR A 103 -12.55 -16.96 -12.60
CA THR A 103 -13.38 -16.25 -11.62
C THR A 103 -13.27 -14.74 -11.77
N SER A 104 -14.40 -14.05 -11.80
CA SER A 104 -14.45 -12.58 -11.81
C SER A 104 -13.82 -11.97 -10.55
N HIS A 105 -12.95 -10.99 -10.74
CA HIS A 105 -12.29 -10.32 -9.62
C HIS A 105 -13.17 -9.19 -9.09
N SER A 106 -13.29 -9.07 -7.76
CA SER A 106 -14.19 -8.08 -7.11
C SER A 106 -13.91 -6.63 -7.50
N ALA A 107 -12.64 -6.30 -7.78
CA ALA A 107 -12.22 -4.96 -8.20
C ALA A 107 -12.65 -4.58 -9.63
N THR A 108 -12.60 -5.53 -10.57
CA THR A 108 -12.83 -5.28 -12.00
C THR A 108 -14.22 -5.74 -12.45
N GLY A 109 -14.82 -6.69 -11.75
CA GLY A 109 -16.08 -7.34 -12.10
C GLY A 109 -15.96 -8.38 -13.20
N VAL A 110 -14.74 -8.62 -13.72
CA VAL A 110 -14.47 -9.57 -14.81
C VAL A 110 -13.33 -10.52 -14.49
N SER A 111 -13.31 -11.64 -15.19
CA SER A 111 -12.27 -12.66 -15.03
C SER A 111 -10.92 -12.15 -15.56
N PRO A 112 -9.78 -12.49 -14.92
CA PRO A 112 -8.47 -12.11 -15.44
C PRO A 112 -8.21 -12.59 -16.88
N HIS A 113 -8.79 -13.72 -17.28
CA HIS A 113 -8.71 -14.21 -18.65
C HIS A 113 -9.47 -13.29 -19.61
N ALA A 114 -10.72 -12.94 -19.31
CA ALA A 114 -11.50 -12.01 -20.12
C ALA A 114 -10.83 -10.64 -20.24
N ALA A 115 -10.32 -10.10 -19.12
CA ALA A 115 -9.61 -8.82 -19.11
C ALA A 115 -8.38 -8.81 -20.03
N LEU A 116 -7.65 -9.93 -20.12
CA LEU A 116 -6.45 -10.06 -20.96
C LEU A 116 -6.78 -10.36 -22.42
N HIS A 117 -7.89 -11.04 -22.69
CA HIS A 117 -8.28 -11.53 -24.02
C HIS A 117 -9.46 -10.77 -24.63
N GLY A 118 -9.75 -9.55 -24.15
CA GLY A 118 -10.75 -8.67 -24.72
C GLY A 118 -12.19 -9.17 -24.57
N GLY A 119 -12.53 -9.67 -23.38
CA GLY A 119 -13.89 -10.14 -23.04
C GLY A 119 -14.16 -11.61 -23.36
N ARG A 120 -13.16 -12.37 -23.83
CA ARG A 120 -13.31 -13.81 -24.03
C ARG A 120 -13.34 -14.53 -22.69
N GLU A 121 -14.45 -15.19 -22.37
CA GLU A 121 -14.57 -15.99 -21.15
C GLU A 121 -13.91 -17.37 -21.30
N MET A 122 -13.27 -17.82 -20.22
CA MET A 122 -12.64 -19.15 -20.18
C MET A 122 -13.71 -20.21 -19.94
N ARG A 123 -13.84 -21.19 -20.84
CA ARG A 123 -14.77 -22.31 -20.64
C ARG A 123 -14.26 -23.22 -19.50
N THR A 124 -15.06 -23.33 -18.45
CA THR A 124 -14.79 -24.23 -17.31
C THR A 124 -15.97 -25.19 -17.09
N VAL A 125 -15.86 -26.04 -16.07
CA VAL A 125 -16.90 -27.04 -15.74
C VAL A 125 -18.17 -26.39 -15.19
N LEU A 126 -18.08 -25.17 -14.65
CA LEU A 126 -19.23 -24.42 -14.18
C LEU A 126 -19.98 -23.82 -15.38
N PRO A 127 -21.32 -23.96 -15.46
CA PRO A 127 -22.10 -23.40 -16.54
C PRO A 127 -21.96 -21.87 -16.55
N LEU A 128 -21.74 -21.31 -17.75
CA LEU A 128 -21.66 -19.88 -17.98
C LEU A 128 -23.06 -19.27 -17.73
N MET A 129 -23.31 -18.79 -16.52
CA MET A 129 -24.58 -18.13 -16.19
C MET A 129 -24.64 -16.78 -16.91
N THR A 130 -25.18 -16.78 -18.15
CA THR A 130 -25.57 -15.64 -19.02
C THR A 130 -24.56 -14.49 -19.22
N PRO A 131 -24.41 -13.96 -20.45
CA PRO A 131 -23.46 -12.89 -20.72
C PRO A 131 -23.91 -11.63 -19.97
N THR A 132 -23.05 -11.11 -19.09
CA THR A 132 -23.19 -9.74 -18.61
C THR A 132 -22.63 -8.83 -19.70
N ASP A 133 -23.34 -7.76 -20.06
CA ASP A 133 -22.88 -6.82 -21.07
C ASP A 133 -21.47 -6.31 -20.69
N HIS A 134 -20.47 -6.75 -21.46
CA HIS A 134 -19.04 -6.48 -21.24
C HIS A 134 -18.66 -5.05 -21.65
N VAL A 135 -19.38 -4.06 -21.12
CA VAL A 135 -19.04 -2.65 -21.33
C VAL A 135 -18.55 -2.09 -19.99
N THR A 136 -17.29 -1.67 -20.01
CA THR A 136 -16.58 -0.80 -19.04
C THR A 136 -15.64 -1.42 -17.99
N ASP A 137 -15.04 -2.60 -18.21
CA ASP A 137 -14.01 -3.14 -17.29
C ASP A 137 -12.87 -2.16 -16.99
N ARG A 138 -12.40 -1.47 -18.04
CA ARG A 138 -11.38 -0.43 -17.90
C ARG A 138 -11.86 0.72 -17.01
N ILE A 139 -13.13 1.10 -17.09
CA ILE A 139 -13.69 2.18 -16.27
C ILE A 139 -13.86 1.71 -14.83
N ARG A 140 -14.30 0.47 -14.59
CA ARG A 140 -14.37 -0.11 -13.24
C ARG A 140 -13.00 -0.22 -12.60
N ASP A 141 -12.01 -0.73 -13.33
CA ASP A 141 -10.61 -0.77 -12.88
C ASP A 141 -10.06 0.64 -12.61
N GLN A 142 -10.29 1.60 -13.51
CA GLN A 142 -9.91 3.00 -13.31
C GLN A 142 -10.57 3.61 -12.07
N ARG A 143 -11.87 3.39 -11.87
CA ARG A 143 -12.61 3.86 -10.68
C ARG A 143 -12.08 3.22 -9.41
N TYR A 144 -11.79 1.91 -9.43
CA TYR A 144 -11.20 1.20 -8.31
C TYR A 144 -9.80 1.77 -7.97
N LYS A 145 -8.95 1.95 -8.98
CA LYS A 145 -7.62 2.58 -8.84
C LYS A 145 -7.72 4.01 -8.34
N ALA A 146 -8.68 4.80 -8.81
CA ALA A 146 -8.93 6.17 -8.35
C ALA A 146 -9.40 6.20 -6.89
N LYS A 147 -10.31 5.31 -6.49
CA LYS A 147 -10.74 5.18 -5.09
C LYS A 147 -9.57 4.82 -4.18
N MET A 148 -8.70 3.92 -4.64
CA MET A 148 -7.46 3.59 -3.94
C MET A 148 -6.54 4.80 -3.80
N ARG A 149 -6.39 5.62 -4.86
CA ARG A 149 -5.56 6.84 -4.85
C ARG A 149 -6.11 7.94 -3.95
N ASN A 150 -7.42 8.17 -3.95
CA ASN A 150 -8.05 9.25 -3.18
C ASN A 150 -7.92 9.06 -1.66
N GLY A 151 -7.66 7.84 -1.19
CA GLY A 151 -7.34 7.58 0.23
C GLY A 151 -5.90 7.91 0.64
N LEU A 152 -5.00 8.22 -0.29
CA LEU A 152 -3.62 8.59 0.02
C LEU A 152 -3.50 10.10 0.23
N ARG A 153 -3.12 10.51 1.44
CA ARG A 153 -2.67 11.89 1.70
C ARG A 153 -1.27 12.07 1.11
N PRO A 154 -1.05 13.03 0.19
CA PRO A 154 0.29 13.30 -0.32
C PRO A 154 1.19 13.80 0.82
N HIS A 155 2.46 13.43 0.76
CA HIS A 155 3.46 13.90 1.70
C HIS A 155 3.91 15.32 1.33
N LYS A 156 4.32 16.13 2.32
CA LYS A 156 4.74 17.54 2.13
C LYS A 156 6.26 17.72 2.11
N LEU A 157 7.03 16.65 1.90
CA LEU A 157 8.48 16.68 1.97
C LEU A 157 9.07 17.19 0.66
N ARG A 158 10.10 18.04 0.75
CA ARG A 158 10.78 18.63 -0.41
C ARG A 158 12.28 18.36 -0.34
N VAL A 159 12.95 18.47 -1.49
CA VAL A 159 14.41 18.43 -1.56
C VAL A 159 14.98 19.53 -0.65
N GLY A 160 15.96 19.17 0.16
CA GLY A 160 16.59 20.06 1.13
C GLY A 160 16.02 20.02 2.54
N ASP A 161 14.84 19.42 2.76
CA ASP A 161 14.25 19.27 4.10
C ASP A 161 15.11 18.34 4.98
N SER A 162 15.25 18.71 6.26
CA SER A 162 15.84 17.86 7.29
C SER A 162 14.80 16.86 7.80
N VAL A 163 15.14 15.57 7.78
CA VAL A 163 14.26 14.46 8.11
C VAL A 163 14.97 13.40 8.95
N ILE A 164 14.19 12.66 9.73
CA ILE A 164 14.61 11.43 10.40
C ILE A 164 13.86 10.24 9.80
N VAL A 165 14.49 9.06 9.79
CA VAL A 165 13.96 7.84 9.17
C VAL A 165 13.50 6.83 10.22
N LYS A 166 12.37 6.18 9.98
CA LYS A 166 11.87 5.09 10.83
C LYS A 166 12.89 3.94 10.85
N GLN A 167 13.18 3.39 12.03
CA GLN A 167 14.12 2.28 12.18
C GLN A 167 13.42 0.96 12.54
N THR A 168 14.07 -0.15 12.23
CA THR A 168 13.61 -1.49 12.61
C THR A 168 13.69 -1.64 14.12
N LYS A 169 12.57 -2.06 14.74
CA LYS A 169 12.52 -2.30 16.18
C LYS A 169 13.30 -3.57 16.52
N VAL A 170 14.41 -3.43 17.23
CA VAL A 170 15.19 -4.56 17.74
C VAL A 170 14.59 -5.04 19.07
N ASN A 171 14.21 -4.10 19.94
CA ASN A 171 13.65 -4.35 21.27
C ASN A 171 12.43 -3.45 21.53
N LYS A 172 11.66 -3.73 22.60
CA LYS A 172 10.48 -2.92 23.00
C LYS A 172 10.83 -1.45 23.29
N LEU A 173 12.07 -1.17 23.71
CA LEU A 173 12.57 0.17 24.03
C LEU A 173 13.27 0.88 22.85
N THR A 174 13.36 0.23 21.67
CA THR A 174 13.99 0.87 20.51
C THR A 174 13.14 2.05 20.03
N PRO A 175 13.72 3.26 19.88
CA PRO A 175 12.98 4.41 19.40
C PRO A 175 12.46 4.15 17.98
N THR A 176 11.30 4.72 17.65
CA THR A 176 10.65 4.44 16.35
C THR A 176 11.43 5.03 15.17
N PHE A 177 12.15 6.13 15.38
CA PHE A 177 12.97 6.81 14.37
C PHE A 177 14.44 6.77 14.76
N ASN A 178 15.32 6.69 13.78
CA ASN A 178 16.75 6.88 13.97
C ASN A 178 17.01 8.35 14.31
N PRO A 179 17.74 8.67 15.40
CA PRO A 179 18.04 10.04 15.78
C PRO A 179 18.98 10.76 14.80
N THR A 180 19.64 10.07 13.88
CA THR A 180 20.55 10.72 12.92
C THR A 180 19.76 11.57 11.91
N PRO A 181 20.01 12.89 11.85
CA PRO A 181 19.32 13.74 10.91
C PRO A 181 19.88 13.53 9.50
N LEU A 182 18.97 13.38 8.54
CA LEU A 182 19.26 13.26 7.11
C LEU A 182 18.68 14.46 6.37
N ARG A 183 19.28 14.83 5.25
CA ARG A 183 18.78 15.85 4.33
C ARG A 183 18.29 15.20 3.06
N ILE A 184 17.09 15.56 2.62
CA ILE A 184 16.53 15.02 1.37
C ILE A 184 17.33 15.53 0.17
N THR A 185 17.82 14.60 -0.65
CA THR A 185 18.55 14.89 -1.89
C THR A 185 17.66 14.77 -3.12
N GLU A 186 16.68 13.86 -3.09
CA GLU A 186 15.84 13.57 -4.24
C GLU A 186 14.44 13.13 -3.80
N VAL A 187 13.41 13.57 -4.54
CA VAL A 187 12.01 13.18 -4.36
C VAL A 187 11.43 12.74 -5.70
N GLN A 188 11.08 11.45 -5.81
CA GLN A 188 10.44 10.85 -6.98
C GLN A 188 9.06 10.27 -6.59
N GLY A 189 8.00 11.06 -6.74
CA GLY A 189 6.68 10.67 -6.24
C GLY A 189 6.77 10.41 -4.73
N SER A 190 6.30 9.26 -4.25
CA SER A 190 6.43 8.88 -2.83
C SER A 190 7.82 8.34 -2.44
N ARG A 191 8.74 8.13 -3.38
CA ARG A 191 10.09 7.64 -3.08
C ARG A 191 11.01 8.82 -2.75
N ILE A 192 11.68 8.74 -1.62
CA ILE A 192 12.57 9.79 -1.10
C ILE A 192 13.96 9.19 -0.89
N THR A 193 14.97 9.91 -1.37
CA THR A 193 16.38 9.64 -1.11
C THR A 193 16.90 10.74 -0.19
N ALA A 194 17.50 10.35 0.94
CA ALA A 194 18.08 11.28 1.91
C ALA A 194 19.52 10.87 2.26
N ARG A 195 20.39 11.86 2.45
CA ARG A 195 21.78 11.69 2.85
C ARG A 195 21.98 12.20 4.27
N GLU A 196 22.81 11.54 5.04
CA GLU A 196 23.14 11.95 6.41
C GLU A 196 23.85 13.31 6.42
N ILE A 197 23.52 14.17 7.39
CA ILE A 197 24.10 15.52 7.45
C ILE A 197 25.59 15.47 7.84
N ASN A 198 25.94 14.56 8.75
CA ASN A 198 27.29 14.43 9.34
C ASN A 198 28.02 13.14 8.88
N GLY A 199 27.51 12.47 7.85
CA GLY A 199 28.01 11.17 7.42
C GLY A 199 27.89 10.95 5.91
N THR A 200 28.34 9.78 5.45
CA THR A 200 28.27 9.37 4.03
C THR A 200 27.08 8.47 3.73
N GLY A 201 26.29 8.11 4.75
CA GLY A 201 25.12 7.23 4.61
C GLY A 201 24.05 7.85 3.71
N THR A 202 23.58 7.08 2.73
CA THR A 202 22.43 7.44 1.89
C THR A 202 21.34 6.40 2.06
N ILE A 203 20.11 6.86 2.34
CA ILE A 203 18.95 6.01 2.58
C ILE A 203 17.86 6.36 1.56
N THR A 204 17.28 5.35 0.93
CA THR A 204 16.15 5.50 0.02
C THR A 204 14.94 4.75 0.57
N GLY A 205 13.79 5.41 0.67
CA GLY A 205 12.58 4.83 1.27
C GLY A 205 11.30 5.49 0.77
N ASP A 206 10.15 4.96 1.19
CA ASP A 206 8.86 5.63 0.99
C ASP A 206 8.71 6.85 1.91
N ALA A 207 8.02 7.88 1.46
CA ALA A 207 7.82 9.13 2.18
C ALA A 207 7.19 8.95 3.58
N SER A 208 6.41 7.89 3.80
CA SER A 208 5.83 7.59 5.12
C SER A 208 6.87 7.18 6.18
N TYR A 209 8.08 6.80 5.77
CA TYR A 209 9.18 6.48 6.68
C TYR A 209 9.99 7.70 7.11
N PHE A 210 9.83 8.83 6.43
CA PHE A 210 10.52 10.07 6.74
C PHE A 210 9.63 10.99 7.55
N ARG A 211 10.19 11.59 8.60
CA ARG A 211 9.53 12.64 9.38
C ARG A 211 10.36 13.90 9.35
N LYS A 212 9.76 15.01 8.93
CA LYS A 212 10.41 16.33 8.92
C LYS A 212 10.74 16.76 10.34
N ILE A 213 11.96 17.28 10.51
CA ILE A 213 12.41 17.95 11.73
C ILE A 213 12.61 19.43 11.42
N ALA A 214 12.27 20.29 12.37
CA ALA A 214 12.60 21.71 12.26
C ALA A 214 14.12 21.85 12.37
N SER A 215 14.74 22.48 11.38
CA SER A 215 16.13 22.94 11.52
C SER A 215 16.13 24.01 12.61
N ASN A 216 16.62 23.67 13.80
CA ASN A 216 16.76 24.62 14.88
C ASN A 216 17.96 25.52 14.58
N THR A 217 17.81 26.41 13.60
CA THR A 217 18.63 27.61 13.48
C THR A 217 17.97 28.62 14.37
N ARG A 218 18.52 28.84 15.57
CA ARG A 218 18.22 30.06 16.34
C ARG A 218 18.74 31.23 15.51
N ALA A 219 17.84 31.87 14.80
CA ALA A 219 17.98 33.23 14.33
C ALA A 219 16.63 33.87 14.58
N ASP A 220 16.58 34.69 15.61
CA ASP A 220 15.51 35.64 15.86
C ASP A 220 15.23 36.39 14.56
N ASN A 221 13.97 36.41 14.15
CA ASN A 221 13.30 37.56 13.58
C ASN A 221 11.81 37.26 13.60
N GLU A 222 11.15 38.01 14.49
CA GLU A 222 9.72 38.26 14.51
C GLU A 222 9.30 38.76 13.13
N ASP A 223 8.32 38.08 12.54
CA ASP A 223 7.29 38.64 11.66
C ASP A 223 6.49 37.46 11.11
N ASP A 224 5.34 37.18 11.73
CA ASP A 224 4.11 37.10 10.94
C ASP A 224 2.89 37.13 11.85
N GLN A 225 1.94 37.91 11.35
CA GLN A 225 0.86 38.54 12.07
C GLN A 225 -0.27 37.59 12.44
N ASP A 226 -0.90 38.04 13.51
CA ASP A 226 -2.13 37.65 14.17
C ASP A 226 -3.33 37.31 13.26
N ALA A 227 -4.21 36.47 13.82
CA ALA A 227 -5.67 36.44 13.66
C ALA A 227 -6.26 36.31 12.24
N SER A 228 -7.37 35.64 11.96
CA SER A 228 -8.47 35.01 12.71
C SER A 228 -9.44 34.53 11.62
N ASP A 229 -10.21 33.47 11.85
CA ASP A 229 -11.47 33.33 11.10
C ASP A 229 -12.49 32.52 11.91
N GLU A 230 -13.36 33.25 12.61
CA GLU A 230 -14.75 32.88 12.90
C GLU A 230 -15.62 33.95 12.19
N SER A 231 -16.49 33.58 11.26
CA SER A 231 -17.97 33.41 11.41
C SER A 231 -18.56 33.44 9.96
N ASP A 232 -19.66 32.80 9.56
CA ASP A 232 -21.09 32.91 9.93
C ASP A 232 -21.86 31.72 9.29
N GLY A 233 -23.06 31.29 9.70
CA GLY A 233 -23.99 31.85 10.68
C GLY A 233 -25.30 31.05 10.85
N GLU A 234 -26.09 31.58 11.79
CA GLU A 234 -27.57 31.57 11.92
C GLU A 234 -28.30 30.23 12.17
N THR A 235 -29.32 30.11 13.03
CA THR A 235 -30.27 31.11 13.60
C THR A 235 -30.89 30.56 14.91
N GLU A 236 -31.16 31.46 15.86
CA GLU A 236 -32.35 31.58 16.77
C GLU A 236 -32.83 30.35 17.59
N ASN A 237 -33.31 30.43 18.84
CA ASN A 237 -33.94 31.51 19.59
C ASN A 237 -34.03 31.14 21.09
N GLU A 238 -34.15 32.16 21.95
CA GLU A 238 -34.89 32.19 23.24
C GLU A 238 -34.55 31.18 24.38
N ASN A 239 -34.57 31.48 25.67
CA ASN A 239 -34.74 32.66 26.51
C ASN A 239 -34.58 32.17 27.97
N ARG A 240 -34.27 33.11 28.88
CA ARG A 240 -34.51 33.10 30.33
C ARG A 240 -33.70 32.16 31.25
N GLY A 241 -33.09 32.79 32.26
CA GLY A 241 -33.13 32.24 33.62
C GLY A 241 -31.92 32.51 34.50
N ASN A 242 -31.79 33.75 34.96
CA ASN A 242 -30.87 34.27 35.98
C ASN A 242 -30.88 33.46 37.30
N GLN A 243 -29.71 33.14 37.89
CA GLN A 243 -29.28 33.58 39.23
C GLN A 243 -28.03 32.87 39.79
N GLN A 244 -27.20 33.70 40.44
CA GLN A 244 -26.03 33.44 41.28
C GLN A 244 -26.27 32.47 42.44
N GLU A 245 -25.23 31.71 42.83
CA GLU A 245 -24.59 31.78 44.16
C GLU A 245 -23.37 30.83 44.26
N THR A 246 -22.23 31.39 44.68
CA THR A 246 -21.11 30.69 45.35
C THR A 246 -21.44 30.57 46.86
N PRO A 247 -20.74 29.81 47.74
CA PRO A 247 -19.41 29.18 47.59
C PRO A 247 -19.34 27.73 48.16
N ASP A 248 -18.23 27.01 47.97
CA ASP A 248 -17.29 26.66 49.05
C ASP A 248 -16.24 25.63 48.61
N GLU A 249 -15.11 25.73 49.28
CA GLU A 249 -13.82 25.09 49.10
C GLU A 249 -13.83 23.58 49.40
N SER A 250 -13.35 22.73 48.50
CA SER A 250 -12.48 21.58 48.84
C SER A 250 -11.99 20.80 47.63
N THR A 251 -10.67 20.61 47.66
CA THR A 251 -9.77 19.87 46.79
C THR A 251 -10.24 18.45 46.44
N GLU A 252 -10.50 18.16 45.14
CA GLU A 252 -10.55 16.78 44.63
C GLU A 252 -9.70 16.59 43.36
N LYS A 253 -8.91 15.52 43.40
CA LYS A 253 -7.91 15.09 42.42
C LYS A 253 -8.54 14.94 41.03
N GLY A 254 -7.95 15.62 40.03
CA GLY A 254 -8.37 15.57 38.64
C GLY A 254 -8.55 14.14 38.10
N GLN A 255 -9.81 13.75 37.87
CA GLN A 255 -10.16 12.53 37.16
C GLN A 255 -9.79 12.66 35.68
N ARG A 256 -9.13 11.64 35.12
CA ARG A 256 -8.88 11.54 33.68
C ARG A 256 -10.21 11.61 32.91
N PRO A 257 -10.28 12.33 31.78
CA PRO A 257 -11.52 12.48 31.03
C PRO A 257 -12.04 11.10 30.58
N ARG A 258 -13.31 10.83 30.90
CA ARG A 258 -13.98 9.60 30.49
C ARG A 258 -14.18 9.61 28.98
N ARG A 259 -13.78 8.52 28.32
CA ARG A 259 -13.98 8.31 26.89
C ARG A 259 -15.47 8.04 26.64
N THR A 260 -16.16 8.97 25.99
CA THR A 260 -17.54 8.76 25.53
C THR A 260 -17.54 7.81 24.33
N THR A 261 -18.06 6.60 24.53
CA THR A 261 -18.31 5.64 23.44
C THR A 261 -19.73 5.84 22.94
N ARG A 262 -19.89 6.35 21.72
CA ARG A 262 -21.17 6.33 21.01
C ARG A 262 -21.36 4.97 20.35
N ARG A 263 -22.56 4.39 20.49
CA ARG A 263 -22.92 3.14 19.81
C ARG A 263 -23.00 3.37 18.30
N PRO A 264 -22.57 2.42 17.46
CA PRO A 264 -22.75 2.51 16.01
C PRO A 264 -24.23 2.40 15.62
N ASN A 265 -24.68 3.22 14.65
CA ASN A 265 -26.07 3.30 14.22
C ASN A 265 -26.66 2.00 13.59
N TYR A 266 -25.85 1.01 13.25
CA TYR A 266 -26.33 -0.23 12.61
C TYR A 266 -26.87 -1.28 13.60
N LEU A 267 -26.96 -0.93 14.88
CA LEU A 267 -27.40 -1.82 15.96
C LEU A 267 -28.81 -1.47 16.49
N GLU A 268 -29.55 -0.60 15.81
CA GLU A 268 -30.91 -0.18 16.20
C GLU A 268 -31.98 -1.24 15.85
N ASP A 269 -31.60 -2.25 15.08
CA ASP A 269 -32.52 -3.19 14.43
C ASP A 269 -32.79 -4.47 15.26
N TYR A 270 -32.29 -4.55 16.50
CA TYR A 270 -32.47 -5.71 17.38
C TYR A 270 -33.16 -5.32 18.69
N GLU A 271 -34.43 -5.69 18.82
CA GLU A 271 -35.13 -5.74 20.12
C GLU A 271 -34.75 -7.05 20.85
N THR A 272 -34.45 -6.95 22.14
CA THR A 272 -34.26 -8.08 23.07
C THR A 272 -35.57 -8.49 23.70
#